data_AF-A0A5C1HSP2-F1
#
_entry.id   AF-A0A5C1HSP2-F1
#
_cell.length_a   1.000
_cell.length_b   1.000
_cell.length_c   1.000
_cell.angle_alpha   90.00
_cell.angle_beta   90.00
_cell.angle_gamma   90.00
#
_symmetry.space_group_name_H-M   'P 1'
#
loop_
_entity.id
_entity.type
_entity.pdbx_description
1 polymer ?
#
loop_
_entity_poly.entity_id
_entity_poly.type
_entity_poly.pdbx_seq_one_letter_code
_entity_poly.pdbx_strand_id
1 'polypeptide(L)'
;MKIFNIVWIVLFIIFAGLQYNDPDPYLWMPIYLYCAWFCYLAAKKEFYPIGYAVGIAVFTGYAIYKIFDNNGLVDWFEYHHAESLVQTMKAEKPWVEEVREFFGLVICIAVLGANWVYAVKERKKVPVKKGKR
;
A
#
# COMPACT_ATOMS: atom_id res chain seq x y z
N MET A 1 -11.45 13.12 6.43
CA MET A 1 -10.95 11.93 5.68
C MET A 1 -11.78 11.52 4.48
N LYS A 2 -13.01 12.01 4.24
CA LYS A 2 -13.81 11.58 3.07
C LYS A 2 -13.12 11.86 1.73
N ILE A 3 -12.71 13.11 1.48
CA ILE A 3 -12.03 13.51 0.24
C ILE A 3 -10.73 12.73 0.05
N PHE A 4 -9.90 12.67 1.10
CA PHE A 4 -8.67 11.87 1.11
C PHE A 4 -8.91 10.42 0.65
N ASN A 5 -9.90 9.75 1.25
CA ASN A 5 -10.21 8.37 0.91
C ASN A 5 -10.77 8.21 -0.51
N ILE A 6 -11.58 9.14 -0.99
CA ILE A 6 -12.10 9.10 -2.37
C ILE A 6 -10.95 9.22 -3.37
N VAL A 7 -10.02 10.15 -3.15
CA VAL A 7 -8.84 10.30 -4.01
C VAL A 7 -8.02 9.00 -4.01
N TRP A 8 -7.76 8.41 -2.85
CA TRP A 8 -7.00 7.17 -2.77
C TRP A 8 -7.71 5.96 -3.37
N ILE A 9 -9.04 5.87 -3.30
CA ILE A 9 -9.81 4.83 -4.00
C ILE A 9 -9.54 4.91 -5.51
N VAL A 10 -9.67 6.10 -6.10
CA VAL A 10 -9.45 6.30 -7.53
C VAL A 10 -8.00 5.96 -7.90
N LEU A 11 -7.03 6.42 -7.13
CA LEU A 11 -5.62 6.13 -7.37
C LEU A 11 -5.31 4.63 -7.28
N PHE A 12 -5.78 3.93 -6.26
CA PHE A 12 -5.53 2.49 -6.12
C PHE A 12 -6.21 1.66 -7.20
N ILE A 13 -7.39 2.06 -7.68
CA ILE A 13 -8.03 1.42 -8.83
C ILE A 13 -7.19 1.64 -10.10
N ILE A 14 -6.67 2.85 -10.30
CA ILE A 14 -5.76 3.13 -11.42
C ILE A 14 -4.49 2.28 -11.30
N PHE A 15 -3.88 2.20 -10.12
CA PHE A 15 -2.67 1.39 -9.90
C PHE A 15 -2.93 -0.11 -10.15
N ALA A 16 -4.07 -0.64 -9.68
CA ALA A 16 -4.48 -2.00 -10.01
C ALA A 16 -4.67 -2.20 -11.52
N GLY A 17 -5.24 -1.22 -12.23
CA GLY A 17 -5.40 -1.27 -13.68
C GLY A 17 -4.08 -1.17 -14.45
N LEU A 18 -3.10 -0.40 -13.96
CA LEU A 18 -1.77 -0.34 -14.57
C LEU A 18 -1.01 -1.66 -14.43
N GLN A 19 -1.33 -2.45 -13.41
CA GLN A 19 -0.67 -3.71 -13.12
C GLN A 19 -0.90 -4.80 -14.18
N TYR A 20 -1.91 -4.69 -15.05
CA TYR A 20 -2.08 -5.62 -16.17
C TYR A 20 -0.87 -5.68 -17.12
N ASN A 21 0.00 -4.66 -17.07
CA ASN A 21 1.22 -4.59 -17.87
C ASN A 21 2.46 -5.16 -17.15
N ASP A 22 2.34 -5.59 -15.89
CA ASP A 22 3.43 -6.14 -15.09
C ASP A 22 3.46 -7.68 -15.12
N PRO A 23 4.60 -8.31 -14.78
CA PRO A 23 4.73 -9.77 -14.77
C PRO A 23 3.91 -10.45 -13.66
N ASP A 24 3.69 -9.78 -12.52
CA ASP A 24 3.01 -10.33 -11.34
C ASP A 24 1.68 -9.62 -10.98
N PRO A 25 0.70 -9.55 -11.89
CA PRO A 25 -0.54 -8.81 -11.67
C PRO A 25 -1.40 -9.42 -10.56
N TYR A 26 -1.33 -10.74 -10.38
CA TYR A 26 -2.11 -11.47 -9.39
C TYR A 26 -1.74 -11.14 -7.94
N LEU A 27 -0.53 -10.62 -7.69
CA LEU A 27 -0.11 -10.23 -6.35
C LEU A 27 -0.46 -8.77 -6.07
N TRP A 28 -0.13 -7.88 -6.99
CA TRP A 28 -0.26 -6.43 -6.81
C TRP A 28 -1.67 -5.90 -6.97
N MET A 29 -2.50 -6.47 -7.86
CA MET A 29 -3.90 -6.07 -7.99
C MET A 29 -4.66 -6.27 -6.66
N PRO A 30 -4.59 -7.44 -5.99
CA PRO A 30 -5.21 -7.60 -4.67
C PRO A 30 -4.68 -6.63 -3.61
N ILE A 31 -3.39 -6.30 -3.60
CA ILE A 31 -2.81 -5.36 -2.62
C ILE A 31 -3.42 -3.96 -2.80
N TYR A 32 -3.48 -3.46 -4.03
CA TYR A 32 -4.09 -2.15 -4.29
C TYR A 32 -5.61 -2.17 -4.06
N LEU A 33 -6.32 -3.22 -4.48
CA LEU A 33 -7.75 -3.35 -4.26
C LEU A 33 -8.11 -3.48 -2.77
N TYR A 34 -7.28 -4.15 -1.97
CA TYR A 34 -7.40 -4.18 -0.53
C TYR A 34 -7.33 -2.77 0.05
N CYS A 35 -6.34 -1.97 -0.35
CA CYS A 35 -6.22 -0.58 0.09
C CYS A 35 -7.41 0.28 -0.35
N ALA A 36 -7.87 0.13 -1.59
CA ALA A 36 -9.06 0.80 -2.11
C ALA A 36 -10.30 0.47 -1.29
N TRP A 37 -10.50 -0.80 -0.95
CA TRP A 37 -11.62 -1.27 -0.13
C TRP A 37 -11.62 -0.63 1.26
N PHE A 38 -10.47 -0.60 1.93
CA PHE A 38 -10.34 0.01 3.25
C PHE A 38 -10.51 1.54 3.22
N CYS A 39 -10.12 2.19 2.12
CA CYS A 39 -10.42 3.61 1.90
C CYS A 39 -11.92 3.83 1.69
N TYR A 40 -12.60 2.96 0.95
CA TYR A 40 -14.06 3.01 0.74
C TYR A 40 -14.83 2.88 2.06
N LEU A 41 -14.48 1.90 2.90
CA LEU A 41 -15.07 1.74 4.23
C LEU A 41 -14.81 2.98 5.11
N ALA A 42 -13.58 3.50 5.09
CA ALA A 42 -13.23 4.72 5.83
C ALA A 42 -13.99 5.96 5.32
N ALA A 43 -14.31 6.04 4.02
CA ALA A 43 -15.16 7.09 3.46
C ALA A 43 -16.62 7.00 3.97
N LYS A 44 -17.10 5.79 4.26
CA LYS A 44 -18.40 5.54 4.94
C LYS A 44 -18.36 5.73 6.45
N LYS A 45 -17.20 6.03 7.04
CA LYS A 45 -16.94 6.06 8.49
C LYS A 45 -17.04 4.69 9.17
N GLU A 46 -16.88 3.61 8.40
CA GLU A 46 -16.78 2.26 8.93
C GLU A 46 -15.30 1.90 9.09
N PHE A 47 -14.89 1.57 10.32
CA PHE A 47 -13.48 1.36 10.63
C PHE A 47 -13.25 -0.02 11.27
N TYR A 48 -12.33 -0.77 10.66
CA TYR A 48 -11.94 -2.12 11.07
C TYR A 48 -10.46 -2.14 11.48
N PRO A 49 -10.12 -1.83 12.76
CA PRO A 49 -8.75 -1.76 13.26
C PRO A 49 -7.91 -3.01 13.02
N ILE A 50 -8.52 -4.19 13.16
CA ILE A 50 -7.84 -5.48 12.92
C ILE A 50 -7.44 -5.59 11.45
N GLY A 51 -8.33 -5.16 10.53
CA GLY A 51 -8.03 -5.13 9.10
C GLY A 51 -6.83 -4.23 8.80
N TYR A 52 -6.83 -2.99 9.29
CA TYR A 52 -5.69 -2.09 9.12
C TYR A 52 -4.39 -2.69 9.68
N ALA A 53 -4.43 -3.27 10.88
CA ALA A 53 -3.26 -3.87 11.50
C ALA A 53 -2.70 -5.05 10.70
N VAL A 54 -3.58 -5.95 10.21
CA VAL A 54 -3.18 -7.10 9.38
C VAL A 54 -2.58 -6.61 8.05
N GLY A 55 -3.24 -5.69 7.35
CA GLY A 55 -2.73 -5.14 6.10
C GLY A 55 -1.37 -4.49 6.27
N ILE A 56 -1.21 -3.64 7.29
CA ILE A 56 0.08 -2.99 7.60
C ILE A 56 1.15 -4.03 7.94
N ALA A 57 0.85 -5.02 8.78
CA ALA A 57 1.82 -6.04 9.17
C ALA A 57 2.29 -6.86 7.96
N VAL A 58 1.37 -7.32 7.12
CA VAL A 58 1.67 -8.08 5.91
C VAL A 58 2.49 -7.24 4.93
N PHE A 59 2.05 -6.02 4.63
CA PHE A 59 2.76 -5.14 3.69
C PHE A 59 4.12 -4.72 4.21
N THR A 60 4.26 -4.50 5.51
CA THR A 60 5.56 -4.18 6.12
C THR A 60 6.50 -5.39 6.07
N GLY A 61 6.00 -6.60 6.36
CA GLY A 61 6.78 -7.83 6.22
C GLY A 61 7.27 -8.03 4.78
N TYR A 62 6.40 -7.78 3.80
CA TYR A 62 6.77 -7.88 2.39
C TYR A 62 7.74 -6.78 1.94
N ALA A 63 7.56 -5.55 2.42
CA ALA A 63 8.49 -4.45 2.15
C ALA A 63 9.88 -4.73 2.75
N ILE A 64 9.96 -5.32 3.95
CA ILE A 64 11.23 -5.73 4.56
C ILE A 64 11.89 -6.82 3.71
N TYR A 65 11.13 -7.82 3.26
CA TYR A 65 11.65 -8.85 2.36
C TYR A 65 12.28 -8.24 1.10
N LYS A 66 11.59 -7.28 0.46
CA LYS A 66 12.06 -6.55 -0.73
C LYS A 66 13.31 -5.68 -0.48
N ILE A 67 13.55 -5.24 0.77
CA ILE A 67 14.78 -4.50 1.10
C ILE A 67 16.02 -5.40 1.02
N PHE A 68 15.90 -6.66 1.44
CA PHE A 68 17.01 -7.61 1.54
C PHE A 68 17.14 -8.55 0.33
N ASP A 69 16.32 -8.35 -0.71
CA ASP A 69 16.46 -9.13 -1.95
C ASP A 69 17.73 -8.72 -2.72
N ASN A 70 18.26 -9.63 -3.55
CA ASN A 70 19.54 -9.45 -4.25
C ASN A 70 19.55 -8.25 -5.21
N ASN A 71 18.39 -7.85 -5.74
CA ASN A 71 18.20 -6.63 -6.55
C ASN A 71 17.34 -5.59 -5.81
N GLY A 72 17.28 -5.69 -4.48
CA GLY A 72 16.41 -4.87 -3.64
C GLY A 72 16.89 -3.43 -3.47
N LEU A 73 16.33 -2.75 -2.47
CA LEU A 73 16.59 -1.32 -2.27
C LEU A 73 18.05 -0.97 -1.97
N VAL A 74 18.72 -1.85 -1.23
CA VAL A 74 20.13 -1.69 -0.85
C VAL A 74 21.01 -1.79 -2.10
N ASP A 75 20.73 -2.76 -2.96
CA ASP A 75 21.47 -2.96 -4.20
C ASP A 75 21.32 -1.78 -5.16
N TRP A 76 20.08 -1.27 -5.33
CA TRP A 76 19.83 -0.07 -6.14
C TRP A 76 20.58 1.18 -5.64
N PHE A 77 20.67 1.36 -4.32
CA PHE A 77 21.32 2.52 -3.74
C PHE A 77 22.86 2.41 -3.78
N GLU A 78 23.38 1.22 -3.50
CA GLU A 78 24.81 0.96 -3.34
C GLU A 78 25.52 0.74 -4.68
N TYR A 79 24.90 -0.01 -5.60
CA TYR A 79 25.52 -0.40 -6.88
C TYR A 79 24.95 0.35 -8.09
N HIS A 80 23.71 0.84 -8.02
CA HIS A 80 23.05 1.53 -9.14
C HIS A 80 22.87 3.05 -8.95
N HIS A 81 23.50 3.64 -7.91
CA HIS A 81 23.59 5.09 -7.66
C HIS A 81 22.26 5.85 -7.76
N ALA A 82 21.16 5.23 -7.30
CA ALA A 82 19.82 5.82 -7.36
C ALA A 82 19.37 6.19 -8.79
N GLU A 83 19.63 5.30 -9.76
CA GLU A 83 19.20 5.48 -11.14
C GLU A 83 17.68 5.76 -11.22
N SER A 84 17.28 6.64 -12.15
CA SER A 84 15.91 7.14 -12.25
C SER A 84 14.86 6.03 -12.39
N LEU A 85 13.86 6.06 -11.50
CA LEU A 85 12.74 5.10 -11.44
C LEU A 85 11.69 5.31 -12.55
N VAL A 86 11.84 6.33 -13.39
CA VAL A 86 10.92 6.70 -14.48
C VAL A 86 11.39 6.13 -15.84
N GLN A 87 12.50 5.38 -15.85
CA GLN A 87 13.01 4.78 -17.08
C GLN A 87 12.12 3.62 -17.56
N THR A 88 12.06 3.43 -18.87
CA THR A 88 11.34 2.33 -19.52
C THR A 88 11.88 1.00 -19.01
N MET A 89 10.99 0.09 -18.61
CA MET A 89 11.32 -1.28 -18.22
C MET A 89 11.98 -2.00 -19.41
N LYS A 90 13.31 -1.94 -19.50
CA LYS A 90 14.06 -2.93 -20.26
C LYS A 90 14.26 -4.13 -19.33
N ALA A 91 14.14 -5.33 -19.87
CA ALA A 91 14.48 -6.59 -19.17
C ALA A 91 15.92 -6.62 -18.60
N GLU A 92 16.71 -5.59 -18.86
CA GLU A 92 18.07 -5.38 -18.38
C GLU A 92 18.14 -4.76 -16.96
N LYS A 93 17.03 -4.28 -16.36
CA LYS A 93 17.06 -3.53 -15.07
C LYS A 93 16.06 -3.99 -14.00
N PRO A 94 16.20 -5.22 -13.46
CA PRO A 94 15.29 -5.76 -12.45
C PRO A 94 15.22 -4.94 -11.14
N TRP A 95 16.29 -4.24 -10.75
CA TRP A 95 16.30 -3.40 -9.54
C TRP A 95 15.32 -2.20 -9.59
N VAL A 96 14.98 -1.68 -10.78
CA VAL A 96 14.02 -0.57 -10.91
C VAL A 96 12.60 -1.02 -10.59
N GLU A 97 12.24 -2.23 -11.00
CA GLU A 97 10.96 -2.86 -10.70
C GLU A 97 10.81 -3.11 -9.20
N GLU A 98 11.80 -3.75 -8.59
CA GLU A 98 11.87 -4.04 -7.16
C GLU A 98 11.70 -2.79 -6.28
N VAL A 99 12.35 -1.69 -6.66
CA VAL A 99 12.26 -0.42 -5.93
C VAL A 99 10.89 0.24 -6.11
N ARG A 100 10.30 0.20 -7.32
CA ARG A 100 8.95 0.71 -7.58
C ARG A 100 7.91 -0.04 -6.75
N GLU A 101 8.02 -1.35 -6.72
CA GLU A 101 7.20 -2.25 -5.92
C GLU A 101 7.30 -1.93 -4.42
N PHE A 102 8.52 -1.77 -3.90
CA PHE A 102 8.74 -1.35 -2.52
C PHE A 102 8.02 -0.03 -2.20
N PHE A 103 8.19 1.00 -3.04
CA PHE A 103 7.52 2.28 -2.82
C PHE A 103 5.99 2.16 -2.91
N GLY A 104 5.47 1.26 -3.76
CA GLY A 104 4.05 0.89 -3.79
C GLY A 104 3.55 0.36 -2.44
N LEU A 105 4.32 -0.52 -1.78
CA LEU A 105 3.99 -1.03 -0.44
C LEU A 105 4.06 0.07 0.62
N VAL A 106 5.07 0.94 0.57
CA VAL A 106 5.20 2.08 1.49
C VAL A 106 3.98 2.99 1.39
N ILE A 107 3.51 3.29 0.17
CA ILE A 107 2.29 4.07 -0.05
C ILE A 107 1.08 3.36 0.55
N CYS A 108 0.91 2.06 0.30
CA CYS A 108 -0.18 1.26 0.87
C CYS A 108 -0.20 1.32 2.41
N ILE A 109 0.97 1.12 3.04
CA ILE A 109 1.16 1.19 4.50
C ILE A 109 0.81 2.59 5.02
N ALA A 110 1.30 3.65 4.36
CA ALA A 110 1.06 5.02 4.79
C ALA A 110 -0.43 5.39 4.77
N VAL A 111 -1.15 4.98 3.72
CA VAL A 111 -2.59 5.25 3.57
C VAL A 111 -3.42 4.45 4.57
N LEU A 112 -3.14 3.16 4.76
CA LEU A 112 -3.79 2.35 5.79
C LEU A 112 -3.49 2.91 7.20
N GLY A 113 -2.25 3.30 7.46
CA GLY A 113 -1.83 3.91 8.72
C GLY A 113 -2.54 5.22 9.01
N ALA A 114 -2.66 6.12 8.02
CA ALA A 114 -3.41 7.36 8.14
C ALA A 114 -4.89 7.11 8.48
N ASN A 115 -5.52 6.14 7.81
CA ASN A 115 -6.88 5.72 8.10
C ASN A 115 -7.03 5.10 9.49
N TRP A 116 -6.05 4.31 9.94
CA TRP A 116 -6.07 3.72 11.28
C TRP A 116 -5.93 4.77 12.38
N VAL A 117 -4.99 5.72 12.24
CA VAL A 117 -4.83 6.84 13.19
C VAL A 117 -6.11 7.66 13.26
N TYR A 118 -6.76 7.93 12.13
CA TYR A 118 -8.04 8.61 12.10
C TYR A 118 -9.14 7.79 12.78
N ALA A 119 -9.23 6.49 12.51
CA ALA A 119 -10.19 5.59 13.15
C ALA A 119 -10.06 5.58 14.68
N VAL A 120 -8.83 5.56 15.20
CA VAL A 120 -8.55 5.63 16.64
C VAL A 120 -9.02 6.96 17.21
N LYS A 121 -8.77 8.07 16.52
CA LYS A 121 -9.24 9.41 16.94
C LYS A 121 -10.77 9.50 16.96
N GLU A 122 -11.45 8.93 15.97
CA GLU A 122 -12.92 8.92 15.91
C GLU A 122 -13.55 7.97 16.95
N ARG A 123 -12.95 6.80 17.22
CA ARG A 123 -13.38 5.90 18.30
C ARG A 123 -13.24 6.52 19.69
N LYS A 124 -12.25 7.38 19.92
CA LYS A 124 -12.15 8.14 21.18
C LYS A 124 -13.29 9.14 21.37
N LYS A 125 -13.91 9.61 20.28
CA LYS A 125 -15.04 10.55 20.31
C LYS A 125 -16.40 9.86 20.44
N VAL A 126 -16.53 8.65 19.90
CA VAL A 126 -17.78 7.88 19.96
C VAL A 126 -17.63 6.80 21.04
N PRO A 127 -18.26 6.93 22.23
CA PRO A 127 -18.21 5.88 23.23
C PRO A 127 -18.70 4.58 22.60
N VAL A 128 -17.88 3.53 22.73
CA VAL A 128 -18.15 2.21 22.16
C VAL A 128 -19.52 1.75 22.66
N LYS A 129 -20.56 1.83 21.81
CA LYS A 129 -21.74 1.00 21.99
C LYS A 129 -21.24 -0.42 21.83
N LYS A 130 -20.99 -1.09 22.96
CA LYS A 130 -20.75 -2.53 23.02
C LYS A 130 -21.88 -3.17 22.23
N GLY A 131 -21.57 -3.69 21.04
CA GLY A 131 -22.53 -4.42 20.23
C GLY A 131 -23.11 -5.53 21.11
N LYS A 132 -24.43 -5.54 21.26
CA LYS A 132 -25.15 -6.67 21.81
C LYS A 132 -24.79 -7.87 20.95
N ARG A 133 -24.13 -8.86 21.56
CA ARG A 133 -24.17 -10.24 21.07
C ARG A 133 -25.57 -10.78 21.21
#